data_AF-A0A971W0G5-F1
#
_entry.id   AF-A0A971W0G5-F1
#
_cell.length_a   1.000
_cell.length_b   1.000
_cell.length_c   1.000
_cell.angle_alpha   90.00
_cell.angle_beta   90.00
_cell.angle_gamma   90.00
#
_symmetry.space_group_name_H-M   'P 1'
#
loop_
_entity.id
_entity.type
_entity.pdbx_description
1 polymer ?
#
loop_
_entity_poly.entity_id
_entity_poly.type
_entity_poly.pdbx_seq_one_letter_code
_entity_poly.pdbx_strand_id
1 'polypeptide(L)'
;MKDNRADNRLRMSIILKSVGIGYGFSLICFLILALLVTYTRLSEGIVPMVTQGIIIMGLTISGAGAAMRAKSRGWLYGIICGIIFIGIVVIVSWVAVDGFTFDKYVLSKVLLGVAVGAIGGMIGINLIR
;
A
#
# COMPACT_ATOMS: atom_id res chain seq x y z
N MET A 1 12.58 -6.73 -39.00
CA MET A 1 11.50 -7.65 -38.58
C MET A 1 11.42 -7.58 -37.07
N LYS A 2 10.30 -7.08 -36.54
CA LYS A 2 10.06 -6.61 -35.16
C LYS A 2 10.79 -7.41 -34.07
N ASP A 3 11.88 -6.84 -33.54
CA ASP A 3 12.31 -7.15 -32.18
C ASP A 3 11.31 -6.48 -31.23
N ASN A 4 10.22 -7.21 -30.98
CA ASN A 4 9.15 -6.86 -30.06
C ASN A 4 9.13 -7.87 -28.90
N ARG A 5 10.31 -8.38 -28.50
CA ARG A 5 10.48 -9.41 -27.47
C ARG A 5 10.51 -8.86 -26.04
N ALA A 6 10.23 -7.58 -25.87
CA ALA A 6 9.86 -7.03 -24.58
C ALA A 6 8.34 -7.12 -24.44
N ASP A 7 7.85 -8.33 -24.14
CA ASP A 7 6.59 -8.47 -23.41
C ASP A 7 6.56 -7.39 -22.32
N ASN A 8 5.51 -6.59 -22.31
CA ASN A 8 5.18 -5.63 -21.27
C ASN A 8 4.84 -6.40 -19.96
N ARG A 9 5.84 -7.10 -19.38
CA ARG A 9 5.68 -8.12 -18.32
C ARG A 9 5.20 -7.52 -16.99
N LEU A 10 5.35 -6.21 -16.80
CA LEU A 10 4.83 -5.43 -15.67
C LEU A 10 3.97 -4.29 -16.20
N ARG A 11 2.64 -4.49 -16.17
CA ARG A 11 1.70 -3.47 -16.64
C ARG A 11 1.60 -2.36 -15.59
N MET A 12 2.39 -1.31 -15.75
CA MET A 12 2.41 -0.17 -14.82
C MET A 12 1.02 0.45 -14.59
N SER A 13 0.17 0.49 -15.63
CA SER A 13 -1.20 0.99 -15.51
C SER A 13 -2.06 0.17 -14.51
N ILE A 14 -1.79 -1.13 -14.36
CA ILE A 14 -2.48 -1.98 -13.38
C ILE A 14 -2.02 -1.62 -11.96
N ILE A 15 -0.72 -1.45 -11.78
CA ILE A 15 -0.10 -1.09 -10.50
C ILE A 15 -0.68 0.24 -10.02
N LEU A 16 -0.64 1.28 -10.87
CA LEU A 16 -1.12 2.61 -10.51
C LEU A 16 -2.61 2.64 -10.17
N LYS A 17 -3.45 1.94 -10.95
CA LYS A 17 -4.89 1.81 -10.65
C LYS A 17 -5.13 1.09 -9.31
N SER A 18 -4.34 0.06 -9.01
CA SER A 18 -4.51 -0.73 -7.78
C SER A 18 -4.06 0.03 -6.53
N VAL A 19 -2.94 0.74 -6.62
CA VAL A 19 -2.46 1.65 -5.58
C VAL A 19 -3.51 2.74 -5.31
N GLY A 20 -4.09 3.32 -6.36
CA GLY A 20 -5.16 4.30 -6.21
C GLY A 20 -6.38 3.77 -5.46
N ILE A 21 -6.80 2.53 -5.74
CA ILE A 21 -7.91 1.88 -5.02
C ILE A 21 -7.56 1.65 -3.54
N GLY A 22 -6.34 1.16 -3.26
CA GLY A 22 -5.86 0.98 -1.89
C GLY A 22 -5.84 2.29 -1.10
N TYR A 23 -5.38 3.38 -1.73
CA TYR A 23 -5.42 4.71 -1.12
C TYR A 23 -6.83 5.24 -0.92
N GLY A 24 -7.73 5.05 -1.89
CA GLY A 24 -9.13 5.44 -1.75
C GLY A 24 -9.76 4.78 -0.52
N PHE A 25 -9.53 3.48 -0.34
CA PHE A 25 -9.95 2.76 0.87
C PHE A 25 -9.32 3.36 2.14
N SER A 26 -8.00 3.53 2.18
CA SER A 26 -7.30 4.05 3.35
C SER A 26 -7.77 5.46 3.72
N LEU A 27 -8.00 6.33 2.73
CA LEU A 27 -8.50 7.69 2.96
C LEU A 27 -9.90 7.68 3.60
N ILE A 28 -10.81 6.83 3.13
CA ILE A 28 -12.14 6.68 3.74
C ILE A 28 -12.00 6.22 5.20
N CYS A 29 -11.15 5.23 5.48
CA CYS A 29 -10.91 4.78 6.85
C CYS A 29 -10.27 5.87 7.72
N PHE A 30 -9.33 6.65 7.18
CA PHE A 30 -8.71 7.77 7.90
C PHE A 30 -9.70 8.89 8.19
N LEU A 31 -10.63 9.19 7.28
CA LEU A 31 -11.72 10.15 7.54
C LEU A 31 -12.61 9.68 8.69
N ILE A 32 -12.99 8.39 8.70
CA ILE A 32 -13.76 7.81 9.80
C ILE A 32 -12.98 7.90 11.11
N LEU A 33 -11.69 7.53 11.10
CA LEU A 33 -10.83 7.62 12.28
C LEU A 33 -10.73 9.07 12.79
N ALA A 34 -10.57 10.05 11.91
CA ALA A 34 -10.51 11.47 12.27
C ALA A 34 -11.82 11.95 12.92
N LEU A 35 -12.99 11.56 12.37
CA LEU A 35 -14.28 11.87 12.98
C LEU A 35 -14.42 11.23 14.36
N LEU A 36 -14.05 9.96 14.51
CA LEU A 36 -14.09 9.28 15.81
C LEU A 36 -13.19 9.99 16.82
N VAL A 37 -11.96 10.32 16.47
CA VAL A 37 -11.04 11.06 17.38
C VAL A 37 -11.59 12.44 17.75
N THR A 38 -12.29 13.10 16.82
CA THR A 38 -12.85 14.45 17.05
C THR A 38 -14.06 14.43 17.99
N TYR A 39 -14.95 13.45 17.85
CA TYR A 39 -16.23 13.41 18.57
C TYR A 39 -16.26 12.45 19.77
N THR A 40 -15.23 11.60 19.93
CA THR A 40 -15.17 10.63 21.02
C THR A 40 -13.86 10.77 21.80
N ARG A 41 -13.87 10.38 23.07
CA ARG A 41 -12.66 10.34 23.91
C ARG A 41 -11.86 9.07 23.64
N LEU A 42 -11.47 8.86 22.39
CA LEU A 42 -10.56 7.77 22.05
C LEU A 42 -9.21 8.00 22.74
N SER A 43 -8.66 6.94 23.32
CA SER A 43 -7.32 6.99 23.90
C SER A 43 -6.28 7.27 22.82
N GLU A 44 -5.36 8.20 23.07
CA GLU A 44 -4.29 8.54 22.13
C GLU A 44 -3.44 7.31 21.74
N GLY A 45 -3.34 6.29 22.62
CA GLY A 45 -2.61 5.07 22.35
C GLY A 45 -3.23 4.17 21.27
N ILE A 46 -4.53 4.28 21.00
CA ILE A 46 -5.20 3.42 20.00
C ILE A 46 -5.06 3.99 18.58
N VAL A 47 -4.84 5.29 18.44
CA VAL A 47 -4.77 5.97 17.13
C VAL A 47 -3.61 5.44 16.27
N PRO A 48 -2.37 5.28 16.78
CA PRO A 48 -1.28 4.67 16.03
C PRO A 48 -1.57 3.22 15.64
N MET A 49 -2.19 2.45 16.54
CA MET A 49 -2.53 1.05 16.29
C MET A 49 -3.53 0.89 15.15
N VAL A 50 -4.61 1.68 15.16
CA VAL A 50 -5.61 1.69 14.09
C VAL A 50 -5.02 2.21 12.78
N THR A 51 -4.20 3.25 12.84
CA THR A 51 -3.50 3.80 11.66
C THR A 51 -2.63 2.74 10.98
N GLN A 52 -1.86 1.99 11.77
CA GLN A 52 -1.04 0.91 11.24
C GLN A 52 -1.91 -0.19 10.59
N GLY A 53 -3.05 -0.53 11.19
CA GLY A 53 -4.01 -1.46 10.62
C GLY A 53 -4.58 -0.99 9.27
N ILE A 54 -4.94 0.29 9.15
CA ILE A 54 -5.42 0.89 7.89
C ILE A 54 -4.36 0.80 6.79
N ILE A 55 -3.09 1.08 7.12
CA ILE A 55 -1.98 0.99 6.18
C ILE A 55 -1.79 -0.45 5.69
N ILE A 56 -1.81 -1.44 6.59
CA ILE A 56 -1.66 -2.86 6.25
C ILE A 56 -2.80 -3.32 5.33
N MET A 57 -4.04 -2.93 5.63
CA MET A 57 -5.18 -3.24 4.77
C MET A 57 -5.05 -2.56 3.40
N GLY A 58 -4.67 -1.29 3.35
CA GLY A 58 -4.44 -0.55 2.10
C GLY A 58 -3.36 -1.19 1.23
N LEU A 59 -2.23 -1.58 1.83
CA LEU A 59 -1.15 -2.33 1.18
C LEU A 59 -1.64 -3.65 0.59
N THR A 60 -2.40 -4.40 1.39
CA THR A 60 -2.96 -5.69 0.98
C THR A 60 -3.93 -5.54 -0.18
N ILE A 61 -4.85 -4.57 -0.12
CA ILE A 61 -5.82 -4.28 -1.19
C ILE A 61 -5.11 -3.84 -2.46
N SER A 62 -4.10 -2.98 -2.35
CA SER A 62 -3.30 -2.53 -3.49
C SER A 62 -2.55 -3.70 -4.14
N GLY A 63 -1.85 -4.51 -3.34
CA GLY A 63 -1.08 -5.65 -3.84
C GLY A 63 -1.96 -6.73 -4.43
N ALA A 64 -3.04 -7.10 -3.74
CA ALA A 64 -4.02 -8.08 -4.20
C ALA A 64 -4.69 -7.62 -5.49
N GLY A 65 -5.18 -6.38 -5.53
CA GLY A 65 -5.83 -5.82 -6.71
C GLY A 65 -4.94 -5.77 -7.95
N ALA A 66 -3.63 -5.53 -7.78
CA ALA A 66 -2.68 -5.57 -8.88
C ALA A 66 -2.45 -7.00 -9.36
N ALA A 67 -2.23 -7.94 -8.44
CA ALA A 67 -2.00 -9.35 -8.75
C ALA A 67 -3.20 -10.02 -9.44
N MET A 68 -4.42 -9.74 -8.97
CA MET A 68 -5.68 -10.22 -9.56
C MET A 68 -5.77 -9.88 -11.06
N ARG A 69 -5.41 -8.64 -11.42
CA ARG A 69 -5.47 -8.14 -12.80
C ARG A 69 -4.28 -8.61 -13.65
N ALA A 70 -3.12 -8.78 -13.03
CA ALA A 70 -1.92 -9.26 -13.68
C ALA A 70 -1.98 -10.76 -14.03
N LYS A 71 -2.73 -11.56 -13.26
CA LYS A 71 -2.90 -13.02 -13.42
C LYS A 71 -1.60 -13.84 -13.39
N SER A 72 -0.46 -13.21 -13.13
CA SER A 72 0.86 -13.84 -13.03
C SER A 72 1.78 -13.03 -12.12
N ARG A 73 2.74 -13.70 -11.47
CA ARG A 73 3.76 -13.09 -10.60
C ARG A 73 3.18 -12.17 -9.51
N GLY A 74 2.14 -12.64 -8.81
CA GLY A 74 1.41 -11.85 -7.80
C GLY A 74 2.31 -11.24 -6.73
N TRP A 75 3.29 -11.99 -6.24
CA TRP A 75 4.30 -11.49 -5.29
C TRP A 75 5.06 -10.26 -5.81
N LEU A 76 5.45 -10.26 -7.10
CA LEU A 76 6.21 -9.17 -7.72
C LEU A 76 5.37 -7.90 -7.89
N TYR A 77 4.13 -8.05 -8.39
CA TYR A 77 3.18 -6.93 -8.48
C TYR A 77 2.86 -6.38 -7.08
N GLY A 78 2.72 -7.26 -6.10
CA GLY A 78 2.52 -6.93 -4.69
C GLY A 78 3.66 -6.11 -4.09
N ILE A 79 4.92 -6.53 -4.30
CA ILE A 79 6.10 -5.79 -3.83
C ILE A 79 6.15 -4.40 -4.46
N ILE A 80 5.96 -4.28 -5.77
CA ILE A 80 6.04 -2.98 -6.47
C ILE A 80 4.93 -2.05 -5.98
N CYS A 81 3.70 -2.56 -5.81
CA CYS A 81 2.61 -1.81 -5.19
C CYS A 81 2.97 -1.37 -3.77
N GLY A 82 3.54 -2.26 -2.96
CA GLY A 82 3.94 -1.97 -1.58
C GLY A 82 5.00 -0.87 -1.49
N ILE A 83 6.01 -0.91 -2.36
CA ILE A 83 7.06 0.12 -2.45
C ILE A 83 6.46 1.46 -2.86
N ILE A 84 5.60 1.50 -3.88
CA ILE A 84 4.97 2.74 -4.35
C ILE A 84 4.08 3.33 -3.24
N PHE A 85 3.27 2.49 -2.59
CA PHE A 85 2.40 2.91 -1.49
C PHE A 85 3.22 3.48 -0.32
N ILE A 86 4.20 2.74 0.22
CA ILE A 86 5.01 3.27 1.31
C ILE A 86 5.82 4.50 0.87
N GLY A 87 6.31 4.53 -0.38
CA GLY A 87 6.99 5.70 -0.93
C GLY A 87 6.13 6.96 -0.85
N ILE A 88 4.85 6.88 -1.23
CA ILE A 88 3.91 7.99 -1.11
C ILE A 88 3.67 8.33 0.37
N VAL A 89 3.48 7.35 1.26
CA VAL A 89 3.34 7.61 2.71
C VAL A 89 4.55 8.36 3.28
N VAL A 90 5.76 7.98 2.87
CA VAL A 90 7.01 8.62 3.31
C VAL A 90 7.11 10.05 2.77
N ILE A 91 6.77 10.28 1.50
CA ILE A 91 6.74 11.63 0.91
C ILE A 91 5.73 12.52 1.65
N VAL A 92 4.53 12.01 1.92
CA VAL A 92 3.52 12.75 2.70
C VAL A 92 4.03 13.05 4.11
N SER A 93 4.68 12.08 4.77
CA SER A 93 5.24 12.28 6.11
C SER A 93 6.36 13.32 6.10
N TRP A 94 7.19 13.34 5.07
CA TRP A 94 8.26 14.31 4.91
C TRP A 94 7.75 15.74 4.76
N VAL A 95 6.63 15.93 4.05
CA VAL A 95 6.03 17.26 3.84
C VAL A 95 5.16 17.69 5.03
N ALA A 96 4.52 16.75 5.73
CA ALA A 96 3.53 17.05 6.77
C ALA A 96 4.10 17.11 8.20
N VAL A 97 5.29 16.52 8.45
CA VAL A 97 5.88 16.42 9.79
C VAL A 97 7.16 17.24 9.86
N ASP A 98 7.14 18.30 10.67
CA ASP A 98 8.33 19.09 10.97
C ASP A 98 9.40 18.22 11.64
N GLY A 99 10.66 18.35 11.18
CA GLY A 99 11.77 17.57 11.71
C GLY A 99 11.79 16.09 11.27
N PHE A 100 11.10 15.73 10.18
CA PHE A 100 11.16 14.38 9.62
C PHE A 100 12.61 13.95 9.34
N THR A 101 12.98 12.79 9.88
CA THR A 101 14.28 12.17 9.63
C THR A 101 14.10 10.76 9.08
N PHE A 102 15.01 10.36 8.18
CA PHE A 102 15.08 8.98 7.70
C PHE A 102 15.77 8.13 8.77
N ASP A 103 14.97 7.45 9.57
CA ASP A 103 15.41 6.62 10.69
C ASP A 103 15.08 5.13 10.50
N LYS A 104 15.31 4.35 11.56
CA LYS A 104 15.01 2.91 11.59
C LYS A 104 13.51 2.63 11.47
N TYR A 105 12.63 3.56 11.86
CA TYR A 105 11.18 3.40 11.73
C TYR A 105 10.75 3.51 10.26
N VAL A 106 11.33 4.44 9.49
CA VAL A 106 11.10 4.53 8.05
C VAL A 106 11.54 3.26 7.34
N LEU A 107 12.73 2.75 7.67
CA LEU A 107 13.22 1.48 7.11
C LEU A 107 12.29 0.31 7.43
N SER A 108 11.79 0.25 8.67
CA SER A 108 10.83 -0.77 9.10
C SER A 108 9.51 -0.70 8.32
N LYS A 109 9.02 0.51 8.03
CA LYS A 109 7.83 0.71 7.18
C LYS A 109 8.04 0.22 5.76
N VAL A 110 9.22 0.44 5.17
CA VAL A 110 9.53 -0.06 3.83
C VAL A 110 9.56 -1.60 3.81
N LEU A 111 10.23 -2.22 4.77
CA LEU A 111 10.25 -3.69 4.89
C LEU A 111 8.84 -4.27 5.07
N LEU A 112 8.03 -3.63 5.91
CA LEU A 112 6.62 -3.99 6.09
C LEU A 112 5.83 -3.85 4.79
N GLY A 113 6.01 -2.75 4.06
CA GLY A 113 5.35 -2.53 2.76
C GLY A 113 5.69 -3.60 1.73
N VAL A 114 6.97 -3.98 1.65
CA VAL A 114 7.44 -5.06 0.78
C VAL A 114 6.82 -6.40 1.20
N ALA A 115 6.89 -6.75 2.48
CA ALA A 115 6.39 -8.02 2.99
C ALA A 115 4.87 -8.14 2.85
N VAL A 116 4.11 -7.17 3.36
CA VAL A 116 2.64 -7.14 3.28
C VAL A 116 2.17 -7.02 1.84
N GLY A 117 2.83 -6.19 1.03
CA GLY A 117 2.53 -6.07 -0.41
C GLY A 117 2.73 -7.41 -1.13
N ALA A 118 3.85 -8.10 -0.90
CA ALA A 118 4.11 -9.42 -1.47
C ALA A 118 3.03 -10.43 -1.05
N ILE A 119 2.69 -10.49 0.24
CA ILE A 119 1.66 -11.38 0.79
C ILE A 119 0.30 -11.08 0.16
N GLY A 120 -0.11 -9.81 0.15
CA GLY A 120 -1.36 -9.38 -0.49
C GLY A 120 -1.40 -9.74 -1.97
N GLY A 121 -0.29 -9.56 -2.69
CA GLY A 121 -0.16 -9.96 -4.08
C GLY A 121 -0.26 -11.48 -4.30
N MET A 122 0.33 -12.30 -3.42
CA MET A 122 0.17 -13.76 -3.46
C MET A 122 -1.29 -14.17 -3.22
N ILE A 123 -1.95 -13.56 -2.24
CA ILE A 123 -3.38 -13.80 -1.94
C ILE A 123 -4.25 -13.40 -3.14
N GLY A 124 -4.01 -12.23 -3.73
CA GLY A 124 -4.77 -11.71 -4.87
C GLY A 124 -4.73 -12.61 -6.09
N ILE A 125 -3.62 -13.30 -6.35
CA ILE A 125 -3.53 -14.19 -7.50
C ILE A 125 -4.40 -15.45 -7.34
N ASN A 126 -4.64 -15.88 -6.10
CA ASN A 126 -5.43 -17.07 -5.80
C ASN A 126 -6.94 -16.77 -5.74
N LEU A 127 -7.32 -15.53 -5.43
CA LEU A 127 -8.72 -15.09 -5.38
C LEU A 127 -9.42 -15.05 -6.75
N ILE A 128 -8.66 -14.99 -7.85
CA ILE A 128 -9.20 -14.91 -9.22
C ILE A 128 -9.38 -16.29 -9.88
N ARG A 129 -8.87 -17.34 -9.24
CA ARG A 129 -8.83 -18.71 -9.77
C ARG A 129 -9.97 -19.53 -9.21
#